data_AF-A0A2W6MWD0-F1
#
_entry.id   AF-A0A2W6MWD0-F1
#
_cell.length_a   1.000
_cell.length_b   1.000
_cell.length_c   1.000
_cell.angle_alpha   90.00
_cell.angle_beta   90.00
_cell.angle_gamma   90.00
#
_symmetry.space_group_name_H-M   'P 1'
#
loop_
_entity.id
_entity.type
_entity.pdbx_description
1 polymer ?
#
loop_
_entity_poly.entity_id
_entity_poly.type
_entity_poly.pdbx_seq_one_letter_code
_entity_poly.pdbx_strand_id
1 'polypeptide(L)'
;MDNQMIFEVIVEKLEEGMKIILRGHPSFINEEKKKYEMQLRILSQYKDFIFDDGNAERFCKKMRIDCVDTLSIAMYNSFALLSDSSSLAYTYPFVSLKPCIMYLDDLLEGGISLDGISYCNKIMHLVVHNADDLKKSINKAMDKNIQQEYAINIKQLQNKEIYNIEHSAKEIAVAIKRILRKNNL
;
A
#
# COMPACT_ATOMS: atom_id res chain seq x y z
N MET A 1 -14.17 0.12 9.82
CA MET A 1 -12.89 0.80 10.05
C MET A 1 -13.14 1.87 11.09
N ASP A 2 -12.56 1.74 12.29
CA ASP A 2 -12.60 2.80 13.28
C ASP A 2 -11.60 3.88 12.85
N ASN A 3 -12.01 4.61 11.80
CA ASN A 3 -11.20 5.56 11.03
C ASN A 3 -10.51 6.59 11.91
N GLN A 4 -11.06 6.83 13.09
CA GLN A 4 -10.56 7.79 14.05
C GLN A 4 -9.20 7.37 14.62
N MET A 5 -9.05 6.09 14.95
CA MET A 5 -7.81 5.55 15.53
C MET A 5 -6.64 5.65 14.55
N ILE A 6 -6.82 5.20 13.31
CA ILE A 6 -5.78 5.28 12.28
C ILE A 6 -5.42 6.73 11.99
N PHE A 7 -6.43 7.61 11.94
CA PHE A 7 -6.22 9.04 11.74
C PHE A 7 -5.36 9.67 12.85
N GLU A 8 -5.61 9.33 14.12
CA GLU A 8 -4.82 9.81 15.25
C GLU A 8 -3.35 9.38 15.16
N VAL A 9 -3.10 8.11 14.81
CA VAL A 9 -1.72 7.63 14.60
C VAL A 9 -1.04 8.34 13.43
N ILE A 10 -1.76 8.60 12.34
CA ILE A 10 -1.23 9.36 11.19
C ILE A 10 -0.83 10.77 11.61
N VAL A 11 -1.67 11.47 12.38
CA VAL A 11 -1.39 12.82 12.87
C VAL A 11 -0.14 12.82 13.76
N GLU A 12 -0.07 11.92 14.74
CA GLU A 12 1.09 11.78 15.62
C GLU A 12 2.38 11.55 14.81
N LYS A 13 2.35 10.70 13.79
CA LYS A 13 3.53 10.45 12.96
C LYS A 13 3.92 11.64 12.08
N LEU A 14 2.96 12.42 11.59
CA LEU A 14 3.26 13.69 10.91
C LEU A 14 3.88 14.71 11.86
N GLU A 15 3.41 14.79 13.11
CA GLU A 15 4.01 15.65 14.15
C GLU A 15 5.44 15.23 14.50
N GLU A 16 5.74 13.93 14.47
CA GLU A 16 7.10 13.39 14.59
C GLU A 16 7.99 13.64 13.36
N GLY A 17 7.44 14.23 12.29
CA GLY A 17 8.16 14.55 11.05
C GLY A 17 8.22 13.40 10.03
N MET A 18 7.36 12.39 10.16
CA MET A 18 7.23 11.33 9.17
C MET A 18 6.52 11.85 7.92
N LYS A 19 7.07 11.51 6.76
CA LYS A 19 6.38 11.75 5.48
C LYS A 19 5.29 10.71 5.25
N ILE A 20 4.06 11.15 5.05
CA ILE A 20 2.90 10.28 4.81
C ILE A 20 2.28 10.60 3.45
N ILE A 21 2.09 9.54 2.65
CA ILE A 21 1.41 9.61 1.37
C ILE A 21 0.09 8.87 1.52
N LEU A 22 -1.02 9.60 1.46
CA LEU A 22 -2.36 9.03 1.49
C LEU A 22 -2.88 8.88 0.07
N ARG A 23 -3.23 7.65 -0.30
CA ARG A 23 -3.91 7.35 -1.57
C ARG A 23 -5.38 7.01 -1.32
N GLY A 24 -6.26 7.94 -1.65
CA GLY A 24 -7.70 7.75 -1.57
C GLY A 24 -8.22 6.87 -2.71
N HIS A 25 -9.36 6.20 -2.48
CA HIS A 25 -10.07 5.52 -3.57
C HIS A 25 -10.64 6.57 -4.56
N PRO A 26 -10.67 6.33 -5.89
CA PRO A 26 -11.12 7.34 -6.85
C PRO A 26 -12.55 7.87 -6.63
N SER A 27 -13.43 7.07 -6.02
CA SER A 27 -14.79 7.51 -5.65
C SER A 27 -14.85 8.50 -4.49
N PHE A 28 -13.73 8.75 -3.78
CA PHE A 28 -13.62 9.82 -2.78
C PHE A 28 -14.00 11.19 -3.35
N ILE A 29 -13.92 11.37 -4.67
CA ILE A 29 -14.21 12.62 -5.36
C ILE A 29 -15.71 12.99 -5.30
N ASN A 30 -16.62 12.02 -5.12
CA ASN A 30 -18.06 12.22 -5.27
C ASN A 30 -18.85 12.22 -3.94
N GLU A 31 -18.92 11.11 -3.20
CA GLU A 31 -19.82 10.98 -2.03
C GLU A 31 -19.10 10.90 -0.68
N GLU A 32 -17.95 10.23 -0.60
CA GLU A 32 -17.18 10.09 0.66
C GLU A 32 -16.43 11.37 1.06
N LYS A 33 -16.38 12.36 0.16
CA LYS A 33 -15.69 13.63 0.36
C LYS A 33 -16.08 14.30 1.67
N LYS A 34 -17.37 14.41 1.99
CA LYS A 34 -17.83 15.07 3.23
C LYS A 34 -17.35 14.35 4.50
N LYS A 35 -17.25 13.02 4.45
CA LYS A 35 -16.87 12.19 5.60
C LYS A 35 -15.40 12.40 5.98
N TYR A 36 -14.53 12.56 4.98
CA TYR A 36 -13.09 12.67 5.19
C TYR A 36 -12.53 14.08 4.94
N GLU A 37 -13.32 15.03 4.44
CA GLU A 37 -12.86 16.39 4.12
C GLU A 37 -12.25 17.09 5.34
N MET A 38 -12.84 16.94 6.52
CA MET A 38 -12.27 17.53 7.74
C MET A 38 -10.89 16.92 8.07
N GLN A 39 -10.77 15.59 8.00
CA GLN A 39 -9.50 14.90 8.22
C GLN A 39 -8.45 15.32 7.21
N LEU A 40 -8.80 15.37 5.92
CA LEU A 40 -7.90 15.84 4.86
C LEU A 40 -7.51 17.31 5.03
N ARG A 41 -8.40 18.19 5.51
CA ARG A 41 -8.07 19.58 5.85
C ARG A 41 -7.04 19.65 6.98
N ILE A 42 -7.20 18.83 8.02
CA ILE A 42 -6.23 18.78 9.12
C ILE A 42 -4.88 18.30 8.59
N LEU A 43 -4.85 17.18 7.87
CA LEU A 43 -3.62 16.60 7.34
C LEU A 43 -2.91 17.52 6.34
N SER A 44 -3.66 18.29 5.55
CA SER A 44 -3.10 19.24 4.58
C SER A 44 -2.29 20.39 5.20
N GLN A 45 -2.38 20.60 6.52
CA GLN A 45 -1.58 21.59 7.22
C GLN A 45 -0.14 21.13 7.45
N TYR A 46 0.13 19.82 7.33
CA TYR A 46 1.45 19.25 7.51
C TYR A 46 2.21 19.25 6.18
N LYS A 47 3.40 19.87 6.15
CA LYS A 47 4.25 19.92 4.95
C LYS A 47 4.68 18.54 4.44
N ASP A 48 4.75 17.55 5.34
CA ASP A 48 5.20 16.19 5.05
C ASP A 48 4.03 15.25 4.69
N PHE A 49 2.82 15.80 4.56
CA PHE A 49 1.65 15.09 4.07
C PHE A 49 1.47 15.30 2.55
N ILE A 50 1.25 14.20 1.83
CA ILE A 50 0.98 14.19 0.39
C ILE A 50 -0.32 13.42 0.14
N PHE A 51 -1.18 13.96 -0.72
CA PHE A 51 -2.36 13.26 -1.19
C PHE A 51 -2.16 12.81 -2.64
N ASP A 52 -2.05 11.50 -2.82
CA ASP A 52 -1.96 10.85 -4.12
C ASP A 52 -3.37 10.50 -4.60
N ASP A 53 -3.88 11.29 -5.53
CA ASP A 53 -5.12 11.03 -6.22
C ASP A 53 -4.85 11.17 -7.71
N GLY A 54 -4.75 10.03 -8.39
CA GLY A 54 -4.39 9.93 -9.80
C GLY A 54 -5.33 10.65 -10.78
N ASN A 55 -6.35 11.36 -10.30
CA ASN A 55 -7.23 12.22 -11.10
C ASN A 55 -7.58 13.57 -10.43
N ALA A 56 -7.03 13.93 -9.26
CA ALA A 56 -7.56 15.06 -8.48
C ALA A 56 -6.64 16.26 -8.31
N GLU A 57 -5.95 16.62 -9.39
CA GLU A 57 -5.30 17.92 -9.54
C GLU A 57 -6.22 19.07 -9.09
N ARG A 58 -7.52 18.98 -9.41
CA ARG A 58 -8.54 19.98 -9.03
C ARG A 58 -8.85 20.00 -7.52
N PHE A 59 -8.82 18.85 -6.84
CA PHE A 59 -9.02 18.76 -5.39
C PHE A 59 -7.79 19.21 -4.62
N CYS A 60 -6.60 18.72 -5.01
CA CYS A 60 -5.33 19.18 -4.47
C CYS A 60 -5.19 20.71 -4.57
N LYS A 61 -5.48 21.31 -5.74
CA LYS A 61 -5.47 22.77 -5.93
C LYS A 61 -6.44 23.49 -4.98
N LYS A 62 -7.65 22.97 -4.78
CA LYS A 62 -8.64 23.54 -3.84
C LYS A 62 -8.13 23.50 -2.40
N MET A 63 -7.43 22.43 -2.03
CA MET A 63 -7.00 22.16 -0.65
C MET A 63 -5.55 22.59 -0.37
N ARG A 64 -4.83 23.08 -1.38
CA ARG A 64 -3.40 23.44 -1.33
C ARG A 64 -2.50 22.27 -0.88
N ILE A 65 -2.77 21.08 -1.42
CA ILE A 65 -1.99 19.86 -1.15
C ILE A 65 -1.08 19.57 -2.35
N ASP A 66 0.16 19.17 -2.10
CA ASP A 66 1.05 18.65 -3.14
C ASP A 66 0.55 17.26 -3.60
N CYS A 67 0.34 17.08 -4.91
CA CYS A 67 0.09 15.75 -5.48
C CYS A 67 1.33 15.23 -6.23
N VAL A 68 1.47 13.91 -6.31
CA VAL A 68 2.54 13.25 -7.06
C VAL A 68 1.93 12.37 -8.14
N ASP A 69 2.34 12.57 -9.39
CA ASP A 69 1.74 11.92 -10.57
C ASP A 69 2.29 10.50 -10.85
N THR A 70 3.08 9.92 -9.94
CA THR A 70 3.71 8.60 -10.16
C THR A 70 3.66 7.73 -8.91
N LEU A 71 2.53 7.03 -8.74
CA LEU A 71 2.29 5.95 -7.77
C LEU A 71 3.51 5.03 -7.59
N SER A 72 4.17 4.67 -8.68
CA SER A 72 5.34 3.79 -8.67
C SER A 72 6.49 4.38 -7.84
N ILE A 73 6.80 5.66 -7.99
CA ILE A 73 7.93 6.30 -7.29
C ILE A 73 7.64 6.44 -5.79
N ALA A 74 6.40 6.81 -5.43
CA ALA A 74 5.97 6.87 -4.05
C ALA A 74 6.06 5.49 -3.38
N MET A 75 5.53 4.45 -4.03
CA MET A 75 5.57 3.07 -3.53
C MET A 75 7.02 2.57 -3.35
N TYR A 76 7.91 2.77 -4.33
CA TYR A 76 9.29 2.32 -4.22
C TYR A 76 10.07 3.02 -3.10
N ASN A 77 9.75 4.28 -2.80
CA ASN A 77 10.48 5.07 -1.80
C ASN A 77 9.93 4.94 -0.38
N SER A 78 8.64 4.60 -0.20
CA SER A 78 8.07 4.33 1.13
C SER A 78 8.76 3.13 1.79
N PHE A 79 8.95 3.16 3.11
CA PHE A 79 9.53 2.03 3.85
C PHE A 79 8.53 0.90 4.13
N ALA A 80 7.23 1.22 4.10
CA ALA A 80 6.13 0.28 4.21
C ALA A 80 4.88 0.86 3.56
N LEU A 81 3.91 -0.01 3.29
CA LEU A 81 2.54 0.35 2.94
C LEU A 81 1.63 0.06 4.14
N LEU A 82 0.74 0.99 4.51
CA LEU A 82 -0.38 0.70 5.41
C LEU A 82 -1.63 0.47 4.56
N SER A 83 -2.25 -0.70 4.68
CA SER A 83 -3.44 -1.06 3.91
C SER A 83 -4.32 -2.04 4.68
N ASP A 84 -5.52 -2.27 4.18
CA ASP A 84 -6.45 -3.31 4.62
C ASP A 84 -6.25 -4.57 3.75
N SER A 85 -7.34 -5.27 3.40
CA SER A 85 -7.32 -6.42 2.49
C SER A 85 -7.24 -6.05 1.01
N SER A 86 -6.78 -4.85 0.65
CA SER A 86 -6.58 -4.41 -0.74
C SER A 86 -5.57 -5.29 -1.49
N SER A 87 -5.77 -5.48 -2.80
CA SER A 87 -4.82 -6.18 -3.69
C SER A 87 -3.42 -5.56 -3.68
N LEU A 88 -3.33 -4.26 -3.35
CA LEU A 88 -2.04 -3.57 -3.22
C LEU A 88 -1.22 -4.08 -2.03
N ALA A 89 -1.88 -4.51 -0.94
CA ALA A 89 -1.21 -5.04 0.24
C ALA A 89 -0.37 -6.28 -0.08
N TYR A 90 -0.80 -7.07 -1.08
CA TYR A 90 -0.13 -8.30 -1.51
C TYR A 90 0.92 -8.06 -2.59
N THR A 91 0.68 -7.10 -3.48
CA THR A 91 1.58 -6.83 -4.62
C THR A 91 2.71 -5.87 -4.24
N TYR A 92 2.47 -4.92 -3.34
CA TYR A 92 3.48 -3.98 -2.86
C TYR A 92 4.75 -4.66 -2.32
N PRO A 93 4.66 -5.70 -1.44
CA PRO A 93 5.85 -6.35 -0.91
C PRO A 93 6.70 -6.97 -2.01
N PHE A 94 6.10 -7.64 -2.98
CA PHE A 94 6.84 -8.24 -4.09
C PHE A 94 7.54 -7.20 -4.97
N VAL A 95 6.91 -6.05 -5.21
CA VAL A 95 7.50 -5.01 -6.05
C VAL A 95 8.61 -4.25 -5.32
N SER A 96 8.39 -3.91 -4.05
CA SER A 96 9.25 -3.02 -3.28
C SER A 96 10.27 -3.73 -2.38
N LEU A 97 10.08 -5.04 -2.14
CA LEU A 97 10.79 -5.85 -1.15
C LEU A 97 10.66 -5.31 0.28
N LYS A 98 9.53 -4.67 0.59
CA LYS A 98 9.26 -4.04 1.89
C LYS A 98 7.96 -4.57 2.50
N PRO A 99 7.81 -4.55 3.83
CA PRO A 99 6.61 -5.05 4.47
C PRO A 99 5.37 -4.20 4.15
N CYS A 100 4.21 -4.85 4.14
CA CYS A 100 2.92 -4.17 4.27
C CYS A 100 2.46 -4.27 5.73
N ILE A 101 2.13 -3.14 6.35
CA ILE A 101 1.36 -3.12 7.60
C ILE A 101 -0.10 -3.29 7.22
N MET A 102 -0.69 -4.41 7.65
CA MET A 102 -2.04 -4.79 7.28
C MET A 102 -2.97 -4.59 8.48
N TYR A 103 -3.85 -3.60 8.39
CA TYR A 103 -4.88 -3.41 9.40
C TYR A 103 -6.06 -4.32 9.10
N LEU A 104 -6.38 -5.22 10.04
CA LEU A 104 -7.52 -6.12 9.93
C LEU A 104 -8.41 -5.97 11.15
N ASP A 105 -9.71 -5.98 10.90
CA ASP A 105 -10.71 -6.16 11.95
C ASP A 105 -10.62 -7.62 12.44
N ASP A 106 -10.74 -7.87 13.74
CA ASP A 106 -10.59 -9.20 14.36
C ASP A 106 -11.55 -10.23 13.75
N LEU A 107 -12.72 -9.76 13.29
CA LEU A 107 -13.72 -10.59 12.61
C LEU A 107 -13.27 -11.12 11.25
N LEU A 108 -12.31 -10.44 10.61
CA LEU A 108 -11.78 -10.79 9.30
C LEU A 108 -10.57 -11.73 9.41
N GLU A 109 -9.73 -11.62 10.43
CA GLU A 109 -8.53 -12.46 10.55
C GLU A 109 -8.85 -13.97 10.59
N GLY A 110 -9.94 -14.35 11.27
CA GLY A 110 -10.43 -15.74 11.32
C GLY A 110 -11.21 -16.20 10.07
N GLY A 111 -11.70 -15.28 9.25
CA GLY A 111 -12.50 -15.56 8.05
C GLY A 111 -11.73 -15.49 6.73
N ILE A 112 -10.54 -14.87 6.75
CA ILE A 112 -9.69 -14.70 5.57
C ILE A 112 -8.75 -15.92 5.42
N SER A 113 -9.33 -17.10 5.26
CA SER A 113 -8.61 -18.27 4.76
C SER A 113 -9.42 -18.97 3.68
N LEU A 114 -8.81 -19.14 2.50
CA LEU A 114 -9.38 -19.97 1.43
C LEU A 114 -8.60 -21.29 1.43
N ASP A 115 -9.29 -22.42 1.60
CA ASP A 115 -8.67 -23.76 1.61
C ASP A 115 -7.51 -23.92 2.63
N GLY A 116 -7.63 -23.26 3.78
CA GLY A 116 -6.60 -23.28 4.83
C GLY A 116 -5.39 -22.36 4.56
N ILE A 117 -5.40 -21.62 3.46
CA ILE A 117 -4.40 -20.59 3.14
C ILE A 117 -4.92 -19.26 3.66
N SER A 118 -4.28 -18.75 4.71
CA SER A 118 -4.54 -17.39 5.19
C SER A 118 -4.14 -16.38 4.13
N TYR A 119 -4.96 -15.35 3.91
CA TYR A 119 -4.51 -14.24 3.05
C TYR A 119 -3.48 -13.36 3.79
N CYS A 120 -3.25 -13.57 5.09
CA CYS A 120 -2.15 -12.93 5.80
C CYS A 120 -0.88 -13.78 5.67
N ASN A 121 0.12 -13.27 4.94
CA ASN A 121 1.42 -13.90 4.87
C ASN A 121 2.41 -13.18 5.80
N LYS A 122 2.86 -13.86 6.86
CA LYS A 122 3.83 -13.31 7.83
C LYS A 122 5.18 -12.91 7.21
N ILE A 123 5.53 -13.47 6.05
CA ILE A 123 6.72 -13.10 5.28
C ILE A 123 6.58 -11.68 4.68
N MET A 124 5.35 -11.25 4.40
CA MET A 124 5.07 -9.99 3.71
C MET A 124 4.40 -8.95 4.60
N HIS A 125 3.63 -9.40 5.59
CA HIS A 125 2.67 -8.57 6.31
C HIS A 125 3.01 -8.45 7.80
N LEU A 126 2.82 -7.24 8.34
CA LEU A 126 2.74 -6.93 9.76
C LEU A 126 1.27 -6.67 10.09
N VAL A 127 0.58 -7.64 10.69
CA VAL A 127 -0.86 -7.52 10.98
C VAL A 127 -1.08 -6.70 12.25
N VAL A 128 -2.04 -5.77 12.22
CA VAL A 128 -2.36 -4.87 13.32
C VAL A 128 -3.87 -4.72 13.49
N HIS A 129 -4.30 -4.57 14.74
CA HIS A 129 -5.71 -4.54 15.13
C HIS A 129 -6.09 -3.25 15.89
N ASN A 130 -5.09 -2.58 16.47
CA ASN A 130 -5.26 -1.40 17.31
C ASN A 130 -4.12 -0.39 17.10
N ALA A 131 -4.24 0.78 17.74
CA ALA A 131 -3.30 1.89 17.59
C ALA A 131 -1.89 1.54 18.06
N ASP A 132 -1.77 0.84 19.20
CA ASP A 132 -0.48 0.52 19.78
C ASP A 132 0.29 -0.46 18.88
N ASP A 133 -0.40 -1.45 18.32
CA ASP A 133 0.20 -2.39 17.38
C ASP A 133 0.56 -1.73 16.06
N LEU A 134 -0.24 -0.78 15.59
CA LEU A 134 0.09 0.05 14.43
C LEU A 134 1.38 0.85 14.69
N LYS A 135 1.48 1.53 15.84
CA LYS A 135 2.69 2.31 16.22
C LYS A 135 3.93 1.42 16.31
N LYS A 136 3.83 0.26 16.97
CA LYS A 136 4.93 -0.71 17.06
C LYS A 136 5.33 -1.23 15.67
N SER A 137 4.36 -1.52 14.81
CA SER A 137 4.61 -2.03 13.46
C SER A 137 5.26 -0.98 12.56
N ILE A 138 4.88 0.29 12.68
CA ILE A 138 5.54 1.41 12.00
C ILE A 138 7.01 1.47 12.43
N ASN A 139 7.29 1.49 13.73
CA ASN A 139 8.67 1.52 14.24
C ASN A 139 9.48 0.31 13.78
N LYS A 140 8.88 -0.89 13.81
CA LYS A 140 9.49 -2.12 13.32
C LYS A 140 9.81 -2.05 11.82
N ALA A 141 8.90 -1.50 11.02
CA ALA A 141 9.10 -1.35 9.58
C ALA A 141 10.18 -0.30 9.21
N MET A 142 10.52 0.61 10.13
CA MET A 142 11.61 1.57 9.96
C MET A 142 12.98 1.00 10.33
N ASP A 143 13.04 -0.10 11.09
CA ASP A 143 14.29 -0.74 11.47
C ASP A 143 14.99 -1.34 10.24
N LYS A 144 16.26 -0.98 10.03
CA LYS A 144 17.04 -1.40 8.86
C LYS A 144 17.32 -2.91 8.83
N ASN A 145 17.52 -3.53 9.98
CA ASN A 145 17.77 -4.98 10.05
C ASN A 145 16.49 -5.72 9.69
N ILE A 146 15.35 -5.24 10.19
CA ILE A 146 14.04 -5.81 9.85
C ILE A 146 13.74 -5.61 8.36
N GLN A 147 14.01 -4.44 7.78
CA GLN A 147 13.83 -4.22 6.35
C GLN A 147 14.67 -5.19 5.50
N GLN A 148 15.92 -5.46 5.90
CA GLN A 148 16.77 -6.42 5.20
C GLN A 148 16.22 -7.85 5.31
N GLU A 149 15.74 -8.24 6.49
CA GLU A 149 15.10 -9.55 6.69
C GLU A 149 13.87 -9.73 5.80
N TYR A 150 12.97 -8.74 5.78
CA TYR A 150 11.80 -8.73 4.89
C TYR A 150 12.23 -8.81 3.43
N ALA A 151 13.22 -8.01 3.01
CA ALA A 151 13.68 -8.02 1.62
C ALA A 151 14.20 -9.40 1.19
N ILE A 152 14.97 -10.08 2.04
CA ILE A 152 15.48 -11.43 1.78
C ILE A 152 14.32 -12.42 1.68
N ASN A 153 13.45 -12.45 2.68
CA ASN A 153 12.37 -13.45 2.75
C ASN A 153 11.35 -13.25 1.62
N ILE A 154 10.99 -11.99 1.32
CA ILE A 154 10.11 -11.66 0.20
C ILE A 154 10.77 -12.04 -1.13
N LYS A 155 12.08 -11.78 -1.31
CA LYS A 155 12.78 -12.17 -2.54
C LYS A 155 12.79 -13.69 -2.74
N GLN A 156 12.98 -14.45 -1.67
CA GLN A 156 12.90 -15.92 -1.73
C GLN A 156 11.49 -16.38 -2.10
N LEU A 157 10.45 -15.81 -1.47
CA LEU A 157 9.05 -16.11 -1.79
C LEU A 157 8.72 -15.76 -3.25
N GLN A 158 9.15 -14.58 -3.70
CA GLN A 158 9.01 -14.11 -5.08
C GLN A 158 9.64 -15.08 -6.09
N ASN A 159 10.86 -15.54 -5.84
CA ASN A 159 11.53 -16.49 -6.73
C ASN A 159 10.82 -17.85 -6.77
N LYS A 160 10.08 -18.21 -5.72
CA LYS A 160 9.32 -19.46 -5.63
C LYS A 160 7.94 -19.37 -6.30
N GLU A 161 7.26 -18.23 -6.19
CA GLU A 161 5.83 -18.12 -6.51
C GLU A 161 5.51 -17.21 -7.70
N ILE A 162 6.43 -16.33 -8.11
CA ILE A 162 6.19 -15.36 -9.19
C ILE A 162 6.96 -15.76 -10.44
N TYR A 163 6.22 -16.12 -11.49
CA TYR A 163 6.77 -16.42 -12.80
C TYR A 163 7.06 -15.13 -13.58
N ASN A 164 8.16 -15.13 -14.33
CA ASN A 164 8.52 -14.07 -15.28
C ASN A 164 8.59 -12.66 -14.67
N ILE A 165 9.05 -12.56 -13.42
CA ILE A 165 9.19 -11.26 -12.76
C ILE A 165 10.04 -10.28 -13.59
N GLU A 166 9.63 -9.01 -13.63
CA GLU A 166 10.20 -7.94 -14.46
C GLU A 166 10.12 -8.17 -15.99
N HIS A 167 9.66 -9.34 -16.42
CA HIS A 167 9.64 -9.75 -17.83
C HIS A 167 8.24 -10.14 -18.33
N SER A 168 7.21 -9.98 -17.49
CA SER A 168 5.83 -10.34 -17.83
C SER A 168 5.36 -9.74 -19.16
N ALA A 169 5.65 -8.46 -19.42
CA ALA A 169 5.29 -7.81 -20.68
C ALA A 169 5.96 -8.45 -21.90
N LYS A 170 7.24 -8.83 -21.77
CA LYS A 170 8.01 -9.51 -22.83
C LYS A 170 7.43 -10.90 -23.10
N GLU A 171 7.14 -11.67 -22.05
CA GLU A 171 6.59 -13.02 -22.19
C GLU A 171 5.18 -13.00 -22.78
N ILE A 172 4.35 -12.02 -22.40
CA ILE A 172 3.04 -11.78 -23.03
C ILE A 172 3.22 -11.47 -24.53
N ALA A 173 4.14 -10.58 -24.90
CA ALA A 173 4.40 -10.26 -26.31
C ALA A 173 4.88 -11.49 -27.11
N VAL A 174 5.74 -12.32 -26.52
CA VAL A 174 6.18 -13.60 -27.12
C VAL A 174 5.00 -14.56 -27.30
N ALA A 175 4.13 -14.68 -26.29
CA ALA A 175 2.94 -15.53 -26.36
C ALA A 175 1.97 -15.07 -27.47
N ILE A 176 1.69 -13.76 -27.55
CA ILE A 176 0.85 -13.18 -28.61
C ILE A 176 1.45 -13.48 -29.98
N LYS A 177 2.74 -13.25 -30.17
CA LYS A 177 3.43 -13.52 -31.45
C LYS A 177 3.36 -15.00 -31.86
N ARG A 178 3.43 -15.92 -30.91
CA ARG A 178 3.26 -17.37 -31.17
C ARG A 178 1.84 -17.70 -31.61
N ILE A 179 0.84 -17.11 -30.98
CA ILE A 179 -0.58 -17.32 -31.34
C ILE A 179 -0.84 -16.81 -32.76
N LEU A 180 -0.38 -15.61 -33.10
CA LEU A 180 -0.57 -15.04 -34.45
C LEU A 180 0.05 -15.93 -35.53
N ARG A 181 1.30 -16.35 -35.34
CA ARG A 181 1.99 -17.29 -36.25
C ARG A 181 1.27 -18.62 -36.42
N LYS A 182 0.69 -19.17 -35.35
CA LYS A 182 -0.05 -20.43 -35.40
C LYS A 182 -1.36 -20.31 -36.18
N ASN A 183 -1.94 -19.12 -36.26
CA ASN A 183 -3.21 -18.86 -36.94
C ASN A 183 -3.05 -18.21 -38.32
N ASN A 184 -1.82 -18.09 -38.85
CA ASN A 184 -1.51 -17.39 -40.11
C ASN A 184 -2.05 -15.94 -40.15
N LEU A 185 -1.99 -15.25 -39.00
CA LEU A 185 -2.26 -13.82 -38.85
C LEU A 185 -0.95 -13.03 -38.76
#